data_AF-A0A970P7C1-F1
#
_entry.id   AF-A0A970P7C1-F1
#
_cell.length_a   1.000
_cell.length_b   1.000
_cell.length_c   1.000
_cell.angle_alpha   90.00
_cell.angle_beta   90.00
_cell.angle_gamma   90.00
#
_symmetry.space_group_name_H-M   'P 1'
#
loop_
_entity.id
_entity.type
_entity.pdbx_description
1 polymer ?
#
loop_
_entity_poly.entity_id
_entity_poly.type
_entity_poly.pdbx_seq_one_letter_code
_entity_poly.pdbx_strand_id
1 'polypeptide(L)'
;MPEASQILEGLTQAAAWGRPLALGWHIIMLAALIALLVGWRPTRRLAGTLLALPLLSVAAMAWIVGNPFNGIVFGAVAVLLIALAARLPHDTVQGGSVWTTVAGVVMVALGWTYPHFLDGAALTTYLYAAPFGLVPCPTLSGVMGFALLGDGLRNRPWSLALAVTGLFYALVSAFRLGVRLDLLMLIGVVALMVRAISASYPHAVSNRQGSHAMSADG
;
A
#
# COMPACT_ATOMS: atom_id res chain seq x y z
N MET A 1 -16.62 -14.16 11.43
CA MET A 1 -16.35 -12.77 10.99
C MET A 1 -17.38 -11.87 11.67
N PRO A 2 -16.98 -10.78 12.32
CA PRO A 2 -17.92 -9.90 13.03
C PRO A 2 -19.00 -9.33 12.10
N GLU A 3 -20.11 -8.88 12.70
CA GLU A 3 -21.21 -8.25 11.96
C GLU A 3 -20.76 -6.95 11.30
N ALA A 4 -21.41 -6.55 10.20
CA ALA A 4 -21.03 -5.34 9.46
C ALA A 4 -21.06 -4.08 10.33
N SER A 5 -22.04 -3.97 11.23
CA SER A 5 -22.17 -2.87 12.19
C SER A 5 -21.00 -2.83 13.17
N GLN A 6 -20.58 -3.98 13.70
CA GLN A 6 -19.45 -4.07 14.62
C GLN A 6 -18.13 -3.68 13.94
N ILE A 7 -17.95 -4.07 12.66
CA ILE A 7 -16.80 -3.65 11.87
C ILE A 7 -16.81 -2.14 11.70
N LEU A 8 -17.94 -1.56 11.27
CA LEU A 8 -18.05 -0.12 11.02
C LEU A 8 -17.83 0.69 12.30
N GLU A 9 -18.41 0.25 13.42
CA GLU A 9 -18.21 0.87 14.73
C GLU A 9 -16.73 0.86 15.14
N GLY A 10 -16.05 -0.28 15.01
CA GLY A 10 -14.61 -0.37 15.31
C GLY A 10 -13.75 0.53 14.41
N LEU A 11 -14.08 0.67 13.13
CA LEU A 11 -13.38 1.58 12.22
C LEU A 11 -13.62 3.05 12.57
N THR A 12 -14.85 3.41 12.98
CA THR A 12 -15.17 4.76 13.45
C THR A 12 -14.44 5.08 14.75
N GLN A 13 -14.37 4.13 15.70
CA GLN A 13 -13.59 4.30 16.94
C GLN A 13 -12.09 4.46 16.64
N ALA A 14 -11.54 3.65 15.71
CA ALA A 14 -10.15 3.77 15.27
C ALA A 14 -9.85 5.15 14.69
N ALA A 15 -10.74 5.66 13.83
CA ALA A 15 -10.60 6.99 13.24
C ALA A 15 -10.73 8.12 14.29
N ALA A 16 -11.57 7.95 15.31
CA ALA A 16 -11.75 8.93 16.38
C ALA A 16 -10.55 8.99 17.34
N TRP A 17 -10.08 7.84 17.84
CA TRP A 17 -9.02 7.77 18.83
C TRP A 17 -7.62 7.86 18.21
N GLY A 18 -7.46 7.36 16.99
CA GLY A 18 -6.18 7.34 16.29
C GLY A 18 -5.76 8.66 15.66
N ARG A 19 -6.52 9.75 15.81
CA ARG A 19 -6.24 11.05 15.16
C ARG A 19 -4.78 11.53 15.28
N PRO A 20 -4.11 11.47 16.45
CA PRO A 20 -2.70 11.87 16.53
C PRO A 20 -1.79 11.01 15.65
N LEU A 21 -2.08 9.70 15.55
CA LEU A 21 -1.34 8.78 14.70
C LEU A 21 -1.64 9.01 13.21
N ALA A 22 -2.90 9.30 12.84
CA ALA A 22 -3.25 9.74 11.49
C ALA A 22 -2.48 11.00 11.09
N LEU A 23 -2.42 12.02 11.96
CA LEU A 23 -1.64 13.24 11.73
C LEU A 23 -0.17 12.92 11.48
N GLY A 24 0.44 12.04 12.29
CA GLY A 24 1.80 11.57 12.08
C GLY A 24 2.01 10.94 10.70
N TRP A 25 1.07 10.10 10.26
CA TRP A 25 1.14 9.51 8.92
C TRP A 25 0.95 10.52 7.78
N HIS A 26 0.13 11.56 7.97
CA HIS A 26 0.02 12.65 6.99
C HIS A 26 1.35 13.39 6.85
N ILE A 27 2.01 13.72 7.96
CA ILE A 27 3.34 14.36 7.94
C ILE A 27 4.35 13.48 7.19
N ILE A 28 4.39 12.18 7.48
CA ILE A 28 5.27 11.22 6.79
C ILE A 28 4.95 11.15 5.30
N MET A 29 3.66 11.10 4.94
CA MET A 29 3.21 11.03 3.56
C MET A 29 3.56 12.32 2.79
N LEU A 30 3.40 13.49 3.41
CA LEU A 30 3.81 14.78 2.83
C LEU A 30 5.31 14.82 2.60
N ALA A 31 6.10 14.40 3.60
CA ALA A 31 7.55 14.33 3.49
C ALA A 31 7.97 13.39 2.35
N ALA A 32 7.30 12.24 2.20
CA ALA A 32 7.53 11.32 1.09
C ALA A 32 7.20 11.96 -0.27
N LEU A 33 6.08 12.68 -0.39
CA LEU A 33 5.73 13.40 -1.62
C LEU A 33 6.75 14.49 -1.96
N ILE A 34 7.14 15.32 -0.97
CA ILE A 34 8.17 16.36 -1.15
C ILE A 34 9.49 15.73 -1.60
N ALA A 35 9.91 14.65 -0.93
CA ALA A 35 11.14 13.93 -1.29
C ALA A 35 11.07 13.42 -2.74
N LEU A 36 9.92 12.88 -3.17
CA LEU A 36 9.74 12.46 -4.57
C LEU A 36 9.77 13.64 -5.55
N LEU A 37 9.20 14.80 -5.19
CA LEU A 37 9.18 16.00 -6.03
C LEU A 37 10.57 16.61 -6.22
N VAL A 38 11.41 16.61 -5.18
CA VAL A 38 12.81 17.07 -5.27
C VAL A 38 13.76 16.03 -5.90
N GLY A 39 13.22 14.93 -6.41
CA GLY A 39 13.98 13.90 -7.13
C GLY A 39 14.64 12.84 -6.25
N TRP A 40 14.40 12.84 -4.93
CA TRP A 40 14.90 11.75 -4.08
C TRP A 40 14.19 10.45 -4.42
N ARG A 41 14.98 9.37 -4.59
CA ARG A 41 14.49 8.03 -4.90
C ARG A 41 15.17 7.04 -3.97
N PRO A 42 14.46 6.47 -2.97
CA PRO A 42 15.03 5.45 -2.10
C PRO A 42 15.33 4.17 -2.89
N THR A 43 16.08 3.26 -2.28
CA THR A 43 16.23 1.90 -2.82
C THR A 43 14.89 1.18 -2.83
N ARG A 44 14.69 0.26 -3.78
CA ARG A 44 13.44 -0.52 -3.87
C ARG A 44 13.14 -1.30 -2.59
N ARG A 45 14.18 -1.84 -1.94
CA ARG A 45 14.07 -2.49 -0.63
C ARG A 45 13.55 -1.53 0.43
N LEU A 46 14.15 -0.35 0.55
CA LEU A 46 13.73 0.64 1.54
C LEU A 46 12.29 1.11 1.26
N ALA A 47 11.96 1.41 0.00
CA ALA A 47 10.62 1.81 -0.39
C ALA A 47 9.57 0.74 -0.03
N GLY A 48 9.83 -0.52 -0.40
CA GLY A 48 8.91 -1.62 -0.09
C GLY A 48 8.70 -1.83 1.40
N THR A 49 9.75 -1.70 2.22
CA THR A 49 9.65 -1.79 3.68
C THR A 49 8.86 -0.62 4.25
N LEU A 50 9.18 0.62 3.85
CA LEU A 50 8.48 1.82 4.34
C LEU A 50 6.99 1.80 3.99
N LEU A 51 6.63 1.33 2.80
CA LEU A 51 5.23 1.21 2.37
C LEU A 51 4.44 0.14 3.12
N ALA A 52 5.10 -0.83 3.76
CA ALA A 52 4.43 -1.82 4.60
C ALA A 52 4.16 -1.31 6.03
N LEU A 53 4.91 -0.31 6.52
CA LEU A 53 4.71 0.26 7.85
C LEU A 53 3.31 0.80 8.15
N PRO A 54 2.64 1.55 7.24
CA PRO A 54 1.28 1.99 7.51
C PRO A 54 0.28 0.81 7.60
N LEU A 55 0.57 -0.33 6.96
CA LEU A 55 -0.24 -1.54 7.11
C LEU A 55 -0.04 -2.20 8.50
N LEU A 56 1.18 -2.18 9.04
CA LEU A 56 1.42 -2.57 10.44
C LEU A 56 0.67 -1.65 11.42
N SER A 57 0.64 -0.35 11.13
CA SER A 57 -0.13 0.61 11.91
C SER A 57 -1.63 0.28 11.91
N VAL A 58 -2.21 -0.06 10.76
CA VAL A 58 -3.60 -0.56 10.68
C VAL A 58 -3.77 -1.84 11.49
N ALA A 59 -2.84 -2.78 11.39
CA ALA A 59 -2.91 -4.03 12.15
C ALA A 59 -2.93 -3.78 13.67
N ALA A 60 -2.03 -2.92 14.16
CA ALA A 60 -1.97 -2.54 15.57
C ALA A 60 -3.25 -1.83 16.02
N MET A 61 -3.75 -0.88 15.24
CA MET A 61 -4.98 -0.16 15.54
C MET A 61 -6.19 -1.11 15.57
N ALA A 62 -6.26 -2.07 14.64
CA ALA A 62 -7.32 -3.06 14.60
C ALA A 62 -7.35 -3.93 15.88
N TRP A 63 -6.20 -4.29 16.45
CA TRP A 63 -6.15 -4.98 17.74
C TRP A 63 -6.66 -4.10 18.89
N ILE A 64 -6.29 -2.82 18.91
CA ILE A 64 -6.72 -1.86 19.95
C ILE A 64 -8.25 -1.72 19.98
N VAL A 65 -8.89 -1.65 18.80
CA VAL A 65 -10.35 -1.51 18.69
C VAL A 65 -11.10 -2.85 18.66
N GLY A 66 -10.44 -3.95 19.02
CA GLY A 66 -11.10 -5.26 19.16
C GLY A 66 -11.50 -5.92 17.83
N ASN A 67 -10.81 -5.60 16.72
CA ASN A 67 -11.01 -6.22 15.41
C ASN A 67 -9.84 -7.16 15.04
N PRO A 68 -9.81 -8.39 15.59
CA PRO A 68 -8.72 -9.34 15.36
C PRO A 68 -8.62 -9.79 13.90
N PHE A 69 -9.73 -9.79 13.15
CA PHE A 69 -9.72 -10.17 11.74
C PHE A 69 -8.86 -9.21 10.90
N ASN A 70 -9.13 -7.90 11.00
CA ASN A 70 -8.32 -6.91 10.31
C ASN A 70 -6.88 -6.90 10.84
N GLY A 71 -6.69 -7.06 12.15
CA GLY A 71 -5.37 -7.16 12.77
C GLY A 71 -4.50 -8.27 12.19
N ILE A 72 -5.05 -9.48 12.05
CA ILE A 72 -4.35 -10.64 11.46
C ILE A 72 -4.07 -10.41 9.98
N VAL A 73 -5.09 -10.00 9.19
CA VAL A 73 -4.95 -9.83 7.74
C VAL A 73 -3.89 -8.78 7.41
N PHE A 74 -3.96 -7.59 8.03
CA PHE A 74 -2.98 -6.53 7.77
C PHE A 74 -1.60 -6.85 8.33
N GLY A 75 -1.50 -7.53 9.48
CA GLY A 75 -0.23 -8.00 10.01
C GLY A 75 0.45 -8.99 9.06
N ALA A 76 -0.29 -9.98 8.57
CA ALA A 76 0.20 -10.98 7.62
C ALA A 76 0.64 -10.35 6.29
N VAL A 77 -0.19 -9.45 5.73
CA VAL A 77 0.15 -8.73 4.49
C VAL A 77 1.39 -7.86 4.69
N ALA A 78 1.49 -7.13 5.79
CA ALA A 78 2.65 -6.29 6.04
C ALA A 78 3.95 -7.11 6.18
N VAL A 79 3.92 -8.22 6.93
CA VAL A 79 5.06 -9.15 7.04
C VAL A 79 5.42 -9.73 5.68
N LEU A 80 4.44 -10.13 4.88
CA LEU A 80 4.66 -10.63 3.52
C LEU A 80 5.34 -9.56 2.65
N LEU A 81 4.84 -8.33 2.64
CA LEU A 81 5.41 -7.24 1.84
C LEU A 81 6.82 -6.88 2.29
N ILE A 82 7.11 -6.89 3.59
CA ILE A 82 8.47 -6.69 4.12
C ILE A 82 9.39 -7.83 3.68
N ALA A 83 8.94 -9.08 3.78
CA ALA A 83 9.72 -10.24 3.35
C ALA A 83 10.01 -10.22 1.83
N LEU A 84 9.04 -9.76 1.03
CA LEU A 84 9.23 -9.55 -0.40
C LEU A 84 10.16 -8.36 -0.69
N ALA A 85 10.03 -7.26 0.05
CA ALA A 85 10.89 -6.08 -0.07
C ALA A 85 12.36 -6.41 0.25
N ALA A 86 12.61 -7.23 1.28
CA ALA A 86 13.95 -7.68 1.65
C ALA A 86 14.67 -8.46 0.53
N ARG A 87 13.91 -9.07 -0.40
CA ARG A 87 14.45 -9.77 -1.57
C ARG A 87 14.68 -8.86 -2.78
N LEU A 88 14.29 -7.59 -2.70
CA LEU A 88 14.52 -6.63 -3.79
C LEU A 88 16.00 -6.25 -3.87
N PRO A 89 16.50 -5.96 -5.09
CA PRO A 89 17.81 -5.36 -5.27
C PRO A 89 17.93 -3.98 -4.62
N HIS A 90 19.18 -3.53 -4.41
CA HIS A 90 19.51 -2.25 -3.77
C HIS A 90 19.53 -1.05 -4.74
N ASP A 91 19.05 -1.22 -5.96
CA ASP A 91 18.87 -0.11 -6.90
C ASP A 91 17.70 0.79 -6.48
N THR A 92 17.71 2.03 -7.00
CA THR A 92 16.72 3.05 -6.67
C THR A 92 15.38 2.78 -7.35
N VAL A 93 14.29 3.25 -6.73
CA VAL A 93 12.96 3.23 -7.33
C VAL A 93 12.97 4.07 -8.61
N GLN A 94 12.52 3.46 -9.70
CA GLN A 94 12.31 4.14 -10.98
C GLN A 94 10.87 4.70 -11.02
N GLY A 95 10.70 5.86 -11.66
CA GLY A 95 9.38 6.43 -11.86
C GLY A 95 8.53 5.57 -12.79
N GLY A 96 7.24 5.51 -12.52
CA GLY A 96 6.28 4.84 -13.39
C GLY A 96 6.07 5.53 -14.74
N SER A 97 5.48 4.80 -15.66
CA SER A 97 4.86 5.38 -16.86
C SER A 97 3.82 6.47 -16.49
N VAL A 98 3.41 7.27 -17.48
CA VAL A 98 2.44 8.36 -17.25
C VAL A 98 1.13 7.83 -16.63
N TRP A 99 0.59 6.71 -17.15
CA TRP A 99 -0.67 6.17 -16.66
C TRP A 99 -0.55 5.61 -15.23
N THR A 100 0.55 4.91 -14.89
CA THR A 100 0.80 4.45 -13.51
C THR A 100 0.97 5.63 -12.56
N THR A 101 1.60 6.70 -13.02
CA THR A 101 1.78 7.92 -12.22
C THR A 101 0.44 8.59 -11.94
N VAL A 102 -0.41 8.75 -12.95
CA VAL A 102 -1.76 9.32 -12.79
C VAL A 102 -2.60 8.48 -11.84
N ALA A 103 -2.63 7.15 -12.04
CA ALA A 103 -3.32 6.24 -11.12
C ALA A 103 -2.76 6.35 -9.69
N GLY A 104 -1.43 6.43 -9.56
CA GLY A 104 -0.75 6.62 -8.28
C GLY A 104 -1.17 7.89 -7.56
N VAL A 105 -1.20 9.03 -8.26
CA VAL A 105 -1.65 10.31 -7.70
C VAL A 105 -3.10 10.25 -7.23
N VAL A 106 -4.01 9.69 -8.05
CA VAL A 106 -5.42 9.52 -7.69
C VAL A 106 -5.56 8.67 -6.41
N MET A 107 -4.81 7.58 -6.32
CA MET A 107 -4.84 6.66 -5.19
C MET A 107 -4.23 7.27 -3.91
N VAL A 108 -3.16 8.05 -4.02
CA VAL A 108 -2.61 8.83 -2.89
C VAL A 108 -3.62 9.87 -2.42
N ALA A 109 -4.23 10.63 -3.34
CA ALA A 109 -5.24 11.63 -3.01
C ALA A 109 -6.43 10.99 -2.30
N LEU A 110 -6.93 9.86 -2.81
CA LEU A 110 -8.04 9.12 -2.18
C LEU A 110 -7.69 8.65 -0.75
N GLY A 111 -6.46 8.19 -0.53
CA GLY A 111 -6.00 7.82 0.82
C GLY A 111 -5.85 9.03 1.74
N TRP A 112 -5.40 10.16 1.21
CA TRP A 112 -5.16 11.42 1.92
C TRP A 112 -6.46 12.10 2.34
N THR A 113 -7.46 12.18 1.47
CA THR A 113 -8.67 12.99 1.71
C THR A 113 -9.89 12.14 2.09
N TYR A 114 -9.69 10.93 2.58
CA TYR A 114 -10.74 9.94 2.75
C TYR A 114 -11.83 10.41 3.74
N PRO A 115 -13.06 10.73 3.25
CA PRO A 115 -14.02 11.50 4.05
C PRO A 115 -14.95 10.65 4.91
N HIS A 116 -15.11 9.36 4.61
CA HIS A 116 -16.24 8.56 5.10
C HIS A 116 -16.32 8.40 6.63
N PHE A 117 -15.21 8.53 7.36
CA PHE A 117 -15.17 8.36 8.81
C PHE A 117 -15.11 9.69 9.59
N LEU A 118 -15.24 10.83 8.91
CA LEU A 118 -15.19 12.16 9.50
C LEU A 118 -16.48 12.93 9.14
N ASP A 119 -17.62 12.42 9.59
CA ASP A 119 -18.92 13.05 9.33
C ASP A 119 -18.98 14.49 9.88
N GLY A 120 -19.46 15.42 9.04
CA GLY A 120 -19.72 16.81 9.42
C GLY A 120 -18.47 17.69 9.62
N ALA A 121 -17.28 17.18 9.31
CA ALA A 121 -16.04 17.93 9.47
C ALA A 121 -15.85 18.97 8.34
N ALA A 122 -15.21 20.10 8.67
CA ALA A 122 -14.82 21.10 7.68
C ALA A 122 -13.84 20.51 6.66
N LEU A 123 -13.78 21.06 5.44
CA LEU A 123 -12.90 20.56 4.38
C LEU A 123 -11.42 20.46 4.84
N THR A 124 -10.99 21.39 5.70
CA THR A 124 -9.65 21.47 6.28
C THR A 124 -9.34 20.32 7.23
N THR A 125 -10.34 19.74 7.90
CA THR A 125 -10.15 18.60 8.82
C THR A 125 -9.73 17.34 8.05
N TYR A 126 -10.24 17.15 6.84
CA TYR A 126 -9.83 16.01 5.99
C TYR A 126 -8.36 16.06 5.57
N LEU A 127 -7.74 17.25 5.57
CA LEU A 127 -6.33 17.39 5.17
C LEU A 127 -5.35 16.76 6.16
N TYR A 128 -5.76 16.52 7.41
CA TYR A 128 -4.87 16.00 8.45
C TYR A 128 -5.47 14.90 9.33
N ALA A 129 -6.79 14.72 9.31
CA ALA A 129 -7.48 13.75 10.17
C ALA A 129 -8.00 12.51 9.43
N ALA A 130 -7.83 12.42 8.10
CA ALA A 130 -8.27 11.24 7.36
C ALA A 130 -7.60 9.98 7.95
N PRO A 131 -8.28 8.84 8.03
CA PRO A 131 -7.79 7.71 8.83
C PRO A 131 -6.74 6.85 8.11
N PHE A 132 -5.82 7.49 7.38
CA PHE A 132 -4.66 6.85 6.76
C PHE A 132 -3.70 6.32 7.83
N GLY A 133 -3.27 5.07 7.68
CA GLY A 133 -2.49 4.33 8.68
C GLY A 133 -3.31 3.79 9.85
N LEU A 134 -4.62 4.01 9.88
CA LEU A 134 -5.53 3.55 10.93
C LEU A 134 -6.59 2.57 10.40
N VAL A 135 -7.20 2.93 9.26
CA VAL A 135 -8.32 2.21 8.66
C VAL A 135 -7.86 1.52 7.37
N PRO A 136 -8.33 0.29 7.08
CA PRO A 136 -7.94 -0.51 5.92
C PRO A 136 -7.92 0.20 4.57
N CYS A 137 -9.07 0.68 4.08
CA CYS A 137 -9.25 1.19 2.72
C CYS A 137 -8.41 2.44 2.40
N PRO A 138 -8.46 3.54 3.17
CA PRO A 138 -7.61 4.70 2.91
C PRO A 138 -6.13 4.35 2.95
N THR A 139 -5.71 3.47 3.87
CA THR A 139 -4.32 3.04 3.97
C THR A 139 -3.87 2.26 2.74
N LEU A 140 -4.66 1.26 2.32
CA LEU A 140 -4.39 0.50 1.10
C LEU A 140 -4.38 1.42 -0.13
N SER A 141 -5.28 2.40 -0.18
CA SER A 141 -5.33 3.39 -1.25
C SER A 141 -4.00 4.15 -1.36
N GLY A 142 -3.52 4.74 -0.27
CA GLY A 142 -2.25 5.48 -0.30
C GLY A 142 -1.05 4.57 -0.56
N VAL A 143 -0.99 3.37 0.02
CA VAL A 143 0.09 2.40 -0.21
C VAL A 143 0.13 1.94 -1.67
N MET A 144 -1.02 1.62 -2.28
CA MET A 144 -1.10 1.32 -3.72
C MET A 144 -0.74 2.55 -4.56
N GLY A 145 -1.11 3.75 -4.12
CA GLY A 145 -0.75 4.99 -4.78
C GLY A 145 0.76 5.18 -4.89
N PHE A 146 1.49 5.12 -3.77
CA PHE A 146 2.95 5.19 -3.79
C PHE A 146 3.61 4.04 -4.53
N ALA A 147 3.05 2.83 -4.42
CA ALA A 147 3.52 1.70 -5.21
C ALA A 147 3.46 1.99 -6.71
N LEU A 148 2.36 2.58 -7.19
CA LEU A 148 2.17 2.95 -8.59
C LEU A 148 3.07 4.11 -9.04
N LEU A 149 3.31 5.09 -8.18
CA LEU A 149 4.32 6.14 -8.42
C LEU A 149 5.72 5.54 -8.63
N GLY A 150 6.03 4.46 -7.90
CA GLY A 150 7.25 3.65 -8.02
C GLY A 150 7.14 2.45 -8.96
N ASP A 151 6.18 2.46 -9.89
CA ASP A 151 6.02 1.44 -10.95
C ASP A 151 5.86 -0.01 -10.44
N GLY A 152 5.16 -0.18 -9.32
CA GLY A 152 4.96 -1.46 -8.62
C GLY A 152 6.25 -2.01 -7.99
N LEU A 153 7.22 -1.13 -7.70
CA LEU A 153 8.58 -1.46 -7.27
C LEU A 153 9.30 -2.43 -8.21
N ARG A 154 8.80 -2.57 -9.45
CA ARG A 154 9.25 -3.59 -10.40
C ARG A 154 9.34 -4.98 -9.72
N ASN A 155 8.32 -5.35 -8.96
CA ASN A 155 8.19 -6.67 -8.36
C ASN A 155 6.76 -7.21 -8.45
N ARG A 156 6.57 -8.29 -9.23
CA ARG A 156 5.26 -8.92 -9.47
C ARG A 156 4.63 -9.46 -8.17
N PRO A 157 5.30 -10.30 -7.37
CA PRO A 157 4.70 -10.81 -6.13
C PRO A 157 4.23 -9.70 -5.18
N TRP A 158 5.04 -8.65 -5.03
CA TRP A 158 4.73 -7.52 -4.16
C TRP A 158 3.52 -6.73 -4.67
N SER A 159 3.47 -6.45 -5.99
CA SER A 159 2.33 -5.78 -6.63
C SER A 159 1.04 -6.61 -6.54
N LEU A 160 1.12 -7.92 -6.77
CA LEU A 160 -0.04 -8.83 -6.69
C LEU A 160 -0.57 -8.96 -5.26
N ALA A 161 0.32 -9.04 -4.26
CA ALA A 161 -0.09 -9.10 -2.86
C ALA A 161 -0.91 -7.87 -2.46
N LEU A 162 -0.47 -6.66 -2.87
CA LEU A 162 -1.25 -5.45 -2.68
C LEU A 162 -2.55 -5.44 -3.46
N ALA A 163 -2.54 -5.82 -4.74
CA ALA A 163 -3.74 -5.80 -5.58
C ALA A 163 -4.82 -6.76 -5.07
N VAL A 164 -4.45 -7.97 -4.65
CA VAL A 164 -5.39 -8.96 -4.08
C VAL A 164 -5.98 -8.44 -2.77
N THR A 165 -5.14 -7.86 -1.90
CA THR A 165 -5.60 -7.27 -0.64
C THR A 165 -6.54 -6.09 -0.89
N GLY A 166 -6.18 -5.20 -1.81
CA GLY A 166 -7.00 -4.07 -2.24
C GLY A 166 -8.34 -4.50 -2.82
N LEU A 167 -8.36 -5.54 -3.66
CA LEU A 167 -9.58 -6.10 -4.23
C LEU A 167 -10.51 -6.63 -3.14
N PHE A 168 -9.97 -7.43 -2.22
CA PHE A 168 -10.75 -7.98 -1.12
C PHE A 168 -11.42 -6.87 -0.29
N TYR A 169 -10.66 -5.85 0.13
CA TYR A 169 -11.22 -4.77 0.96
C TYR A 169 -12.16 -3.84 0.18
N ALA A 170 -11.88 -3.55 -1.09
CA ALA A 170 -12.78 -2.74 -1.92
C ALA A 170 -14.16 -3.42 -2.05
N LEU A 171 -14.19 -4.73 -2.32
CA LEU A 171 -15.42 -5.49 -2.45
C LEU A 171 -16.16 -5.63 -1.12
N VAL A 172 -15.46 -6.04 -0.05
CA VAL A 172 -16.08 -6.18 1.27
C VAL A 172 -16.63 -4.85 1.75
N SER A 173 -15.89 -3.76 1.60
CA SER A 173 -16.35 -2.47 2.10
C SER A 173 -17.53 -1.91 1.29
N ALA A 174 -17.48 -2.00 -0.04
CA ALA A 174 -18.58 -1.51 -0.88
C ALA A 174 -19.86 -2.32 -0.71
N PHE A 175 -19.78 -3.65 -0.68
CA PHE A 175 -20.96 -4.52 -0.70
C PHE A 175 -21.45 -4.95 0.68
N ARG A 176 -20.55 -5.09 1.67
CA ARG A 176 -20.93 -5.51 3.03
C ARG A 176 -21.06 -4.34 3.99
N LEU A 177 -20.20 -3.33 3.88
CA LEU A 177 -20.21 -2.17 4.79
C LEU A 177 -20.97 -0.97 4.20
N GLY A 178 -21.34 -1.02 2.91
CA GLY A 178 -22.08 0.05 2.24
C GLY A 178 -21.21 1.25 1.83
N VAL A 179 -19.89 1.17 1.96
CA VAL A 179 -18.95 2.27 1.68
C VAL A 179 -18.60 2.30 0.19
N ARG A 180 -19.49 2.87 -0.62
CA ARG A 180 -19.34 2.91 -2.09
C ARG A 180 -18.09 3.63 -2.58
N LEU A 181 -17.53 4.54 -1.77
CA LEU A 181 -16.28 5.24 -2.08
C LEU A 181 -15.13 4.26 -2.35
N ASP A 182 -15.13 3.10 -1.69
CA ASP A 182 -14.06 2.12 -1.82
C ASP A 182 -14.02 1.43 -3.18
N LEU A 183 -15.07 1.57 -4.01
CA LEU A 183 -15.02 1.15 -5.41
C LEU A 183 -13.98 1.93 -6.22
N LEU A 184 -13.61 3.16 -5.80
CA LEU A 184 -12.52 3.90 -6.43
C LEU A 184 -11.17 3.21 -6.25
N MET A 185 -10.98 2.41 -5.19
CA MET A 185 -9.76 1.62 -5.02
C MET A 185 -9.55 0.58 -6.12
N LEU A 186 -10.61 0.19 -6.85
CA LEU A 186 -10.48 -0.71 -7.99
C LEU A 186 -9.58 -0.15 -9.08
N ILE A 187 -9.44 1.18 -9.19
CA ILE A 187 -8.46 1.83 -10.07
C ILE A 187 -7.04 1.37 -9.72
N GLY A 188 -6.66 1.48 -8.45
CA GLY A 188 -5.34 1.06 -7.97
C GLY A 188 -5.11 -0.45 -8.12
N VAL A 189 -6.14 -1.24 -7.84
CA VAL A 189 -6.12 -2.71 -7.99
C VAL A 189 -5.85 -3.10 -9.45
N VAL A 190 -6.64 -2.58 -10.39
CA VAL A 190 -6.48 -2.85 -11.82
C VAL A 190 -5.13 -2.36 -12.31
N ALA A 191 -4.72 -1.16 -11.91
CA ALA A 191 -3.43 -0.60 -12.29
C ALA A 191 -2.26 -1.50 -11.84
N LEU A 192 -2.26 -1.97 -10.59
CA LEU A 192 -1.23 -2.88 -10.10
C LEU A 192 -1.27 -4.26 -10.77
N MET A 193 -2.47 -4.80 -11.05
CA MET A 193 -2.59 -6.08 -11.79
C MET A 193 -2.06 -5.96 -13.21
N VAL A 194 -2.50 -4.95 -13.97
CA VAL A 194 -2.02 -4.69 -15.33
C VAL A 194 -0.51 -4.52 -15.32
N ARG A 195 0.02 -3.75 -14.35
CA ARG A 195 1.46 -3.57 -14.23
C ARG A 195 2.20 -4.87 -13.91
N ALA A 196 1.66 -5.69 -13.02
CA ALA A 196 2.25 -6.96 -12.61
C ALA A 196 2.26 -8.01 -13.75
N ILE A 197 1.27 -7.96 -14.65
CA ILE A 197 1.16 -8.85 -15.82
C ILE A 197 2.01 -8.33 -16.98
N SER A 198 1.98 -7.03 -17.24
CA SER A 198 2.72 -6.40 -18.36
C SER A 198 4.23 -6.31 -18.10
N ALA A 199 4.64 -6.52 -16.86
CA ALA A 199 6.04 -6.61 -16.52
C ALA A 199 6.66 -7.91 -17.06
N SER A 200 7.30 -7.83 -18.22
CA SER A 200 8.31 -8.81 -18.60
C SER A 200 9.50 -8.65 -17.65
N TYR A 201 9.43 -9.26 -16.46
CA TYR A 201 10.62 -9.45 -15.66
C TYR A 201 11.48 -10.47 -16.40
N PRO A 202 12.71 -10.12 -16.83
CA PRO A 202 13.63 -11.15 -17.29
C PRO A 202 13.72 -12.16 -16.17
N HIS A 203 13.26 -13.39 -16.41
CA HIS A 203 13.58 -14.49 -15.53
C HIS A 203 15.11 -14.54 -15.49
N ALA A 204 15.70 -14.34 -14.31
CA ALA A 204 17.09 -14.66 -14.09
C ALA A 204 17.24 -16.19 -14.18
N VAL A 205 17.25 -16.70 -15.41
CA VAL A 205 17.63 -18.06 -15.74
C VAL A 205 19.10 -18.03 -16.11
N SER A 206 19.86 -18.84 -15.36
CA SER A 206 21.14 -19.42 -15.75
C SER A 206 22.34 -18.47 -15.90
N ASN A 207 23.20 -18.43 -14.86
CA ASN A 207 24.63 -18.65 -15.10
C ASN A 207 25.33 -19.18 -13.83
N ARG A 208 25.11 -20.48 -13.56
CA ARG A 208 25.91 -21.27 -12.61
C ARG A 208 26.46 -22.56 -13.26
N GLN A 209 26.58 -22.55 -14.59
CA GLN A 209 27.19 -23.61 -15.38
C GLN A 209 28.16 -22.94 -16.36
N GLY A 210 29.41 -22.79 -15.96
CA GLY A 210 30.42 -22.18 -16.81
C GLY A 210 31.82 -22.00 -16.21
N SER A 211 32.06 -22.36 -14.94
CA SER A 211 33.43 -22.30 -14.36
C SER A 211 34.11 -23.66 -14.21
N HIS A 212 33.67 -24.69 -14.93
CA HIS A 212 34.33 -26.00 -14.98
C HIS A 212 34.56 -26.44 -16.42
N ALA A 213 35.36 -25.68 -17.18
CA ALA A 213 36.05 -26.19 -18.37
C ALA A 213 37.06 -25.14 -18.87
N MET A 214 38.28 -25.17 -18.33
CA MET A 214 39.55 -24.90 -19.04
C MET A 214 40.66 -24.66 -18.02
N SER A 215 41.18 -25.78 -17.52
CA SER A 215 42.54 -25.88 -17.00
C SER A 215 43.01 -27.31 -17.28
N ALA A 216 43.15 -27.60 -18.57
CA ALA A 216 43.99 -28.68 -19.07
C ALA A 216 44.52 -28.21 -20.42
N ASP A 217 45.83 -28.43 -20.59
CA ASP A 217 46.65 -28.25 -21.79
C ASP A 217 47.30 -26.87 -21.98
N GLY A 218 48.61 -26.84 -21.69
CA GLY A 218 49.55 -25.75 -21.97
C GLY A 218 50.73 -25.74 -21.02
#